data_AF-A0A2N5UT25-F1
#
_entry.id   AF-A0A2N5UT25-F1
#
_cell.length_a   1.000
_cell.length_b   1.000
_cell.length_c   1.000
_cell.angle_alpha   90.00
_cell.angle_beta   90.00
_cell.angle_gamma   90.00
#
_symmetry.space_group_name_H-M   'P 1'
#
loop_
_entity.id
_entity.type
_entity.pdbx_description
1 polymer ?
#
loop_
_entity_poly.entity_id
_entity_poly.type
_entity_poly.pdbx_seq_one_letter_code
_entity_poly.pdbx_strand_id
1 'polypeptide(L)'
;MISALIVLTTLASFPIVKAESKQQCAIMYMDRSSGGEVDDAWCTNGNHVQFKCKITSCHGGGPKDTAKTHPMSDFAFTGCTDADDNGNSIGHAPKTVYPYSFQVNRDIHRLDVYGYTAKNTKSTNPPSHYNCNHNTARPWCDRCDPGYS
;
A
#
# COMPACT_ATOMS: atom_id res chain seq x y z
N MET A 1 19.46 40.06 39.54
CA MET A 1 19.12 39.76 38.13
C MET A 1 18.96 38.26 38.01
N ILE A 2 17.75 37.77 37.76
CA ILE A 2 17.47 36.33 37.59
C ILE A 2 17.24 36.13 36.09
N SER A 3 18.22 35.57 35.41
CA SER A 3 18.08 35.15 34.01
C SER A 3 17.20 33.91 33.95
N ALA A 4 15.99 34.05 33.41
CA ALA A 4 15.14 32.92 33.06
C ALA A 4 15.66 32.31 31.75
N LEU A 5 16.21 31.09 31.84
CA LEU A 5 16.58 30.29 30.67
C LEU A 5 15.30 29.66 30.10
N ILE A 6 14.78 30.21 29.00
CA ILE A 6 13.65 29.61 28.29
C ILE A 6 14.21 28.48 27.43
N VAL A 7 14.03 27.24 27.88
CA VAL A 7 14.32 26.05 27.08
C VAL A 7 13.16 25.86 26.10
N LEU A 8 13.33 26.28 24.85
CA LEU A 8 12.42 25.91 23.76
C LEU A 8 12.62 24.42 23.45
N THR A 9 11.75 23.56 23.98
CA THR A 9 11.62 22.18 23.50
C THR A 9 10.90 22.21 22.15
N THR A 10 11.62 22.06 21.05
CA THR A 10 11.03 21.81 19.74
C THR A 10 10.37 20.42 19.78
N LEU A 11 9.04 20.38 19.89
CA LEU A 11 8.28 19.16 19.64
C LEU A 11 8.59 18.71 18.20
N ALA A 12 9.28 17.58 18.05
CA ALA A 12 9.47 16.98 16.75
C ALA A 12 8.09 16.63 16.18
N SER A 13 7.63 17.41 15.20
CA SER A 13 6.36 17.13 14.52
C SER A 13 6.57 15.87 13.69
N PHE A 14 5.98 14.76 14.13
CA PHE A 14 5.93 13.56 13.30
C PHE A 14 5.13 13.90 12.04
N PRO A 15 5.58 13.45 10.85
CA PRO A 15 4.86 13.71 9.62
C PRO A 15 3.53 12.94 9.66
N ILE A 16 2.41 13.66 9.55
CA ILE A 16 1.04 13.11 9.55
C ILE A 16 0.38 13.47 8.22
N VAL A 17 -0.37 12.53 7.62
CA VAL A 17 -1.18 12.84 6.44
C VAL A 17 -2.39 13.69 6.84
N LYS A 18 -2.75 14.67 6.00
CA LYS A 18 -3.97 15.43 6.24
C LYS A 18 -5.20 14.52 6.04
N ALA A 19 -6.17 14.61 6.95
CA ALA A 19 -7.45 13.94 6.81
C ALA A 19 -8.10 14.32 5.48
N GLU A 20 -8.81 13.38 4.85
CA GLU A 20 -9.49 13.55 3.57
C GLU A 20 -8.55 13.91 2.40
N SER A 21 -7.22 13.87 2.60
CA SER A 21 -6.28 14.11 1.51
C SER A 21 -6.15 12.88 0.62
N LYS A 22 -5.81 13.12 -0.64
CA LYS A 22 -5.42 12.07 -1.57
C LYS A 22 -3.96 11.70 -1.35
N GLN A 23 -3.66 10.40 -1.22
CA GLN A 23 -2.30 9.89 -1.01
C GLN A 23 -2.05 8.63 -1.84
N GLN A 24 -0.81 8.43 -2.27
CA GLN A 24 -0.40 7.18 -2.90
C GLN A 24 0.10 6.19 -1.84
N CYS A 25 -0.32 4.93 -1.93
CA CYS A 25 0.22 3.82 -1.13
C CYS A 25 1.55 3.38 -1.76
N ALA A 26 2.58 4.22 -1.70
CA ALA A 26 3.78 4.07 -2.52
C ALA A 26 4.72 2.94 -2.05
N ILE A 27 4.83 2.72 -0.74
CA ILE A 27 5.78 1.78 -0.12
C ILE A 27 5.07 0.50 0.33
N MET A 28 3.91 0.64 0.97
CA MET A 28 3.16 -0.50 1.50
C MET A 28 1.67 -0.29 1.21
N TYR A 29 0.99 -1.40 0.95
CA TYR A 29 -0.47 -1.53 0.91
C TYR A 29 -0.86 -2.86 1.54
N MET A 30 -1.96 -2.89 2.29
CA MET A 30 -2.58 -4.11 2.80
C MET A 30 -4.09 -3.93 2.84
N ASP A 31 -4.81 -4.75 2.08
CA ASP A 31 -6.27 -4.90 2.17
C ASP A 31 -6.62 -5.59 3.49
N ARG A 32 -7.30 -4.89 4.41
CA ARG A 32 -7.78 -5.46 5.69
C ARG A 32 -9.24 -5.92 5.61
N SER A 33 -9.87 -5.84 4.45
CA SER A 33 -11.25 -6.32 4.22
C SER A 33 -11.37 -7.81 3.98
N SER A 34 -10.25 -8.53 3.81
CA SER A 34 -10.28 -9.99 3.73
C SER A 34 -10.86 -10.58 5.02
N GLY A 35 -12.03 -11.23 4.92
CA GLY A 35 -12.78 -11.76 6.06
C GLY A 35 -14.04 -10.95 6.44
N GLY A 36 -14.27 -9.79 5.81
CA GLY A 36 -15.51 -9.01 5.97
C GLY A 36 -15.60 -8.14 7.23
N GLU A 37 -14.55 -8.07 8.05
CA GLU A 37 -14.61 -7.39 9.35
C GLU A 37 -14.40 -5.86 9.28
N VAL A 38 -13.63 -5.33 8.32
CA VAL A 38 -13.35 -3.88 8.20
C VAL A 38 -13.15 -3.41 6.74
N ASP A 39 -13.77 -2.28 6.35
CA ASP A 39 -13.57 -1.61 5.04
C ASP A 39 -12.32 -0.72 5.06
N ASP A 40 -11.15 -1.28 5.39
CA ASP A 40 -9.91 -0.51 5.53
C ASP A 40 -8.75 -1.09 4.72
N ALA A 41 -7.90 -0.23 4.18
CA ALA A 41 -6.57 -0.54 3.68
C ALA A 41 -5.53 0.22 4.51
N TRP A 42 -4.43 -0.46 4.84
CA TRP A 42 -3.28 0.17 5.47
C TRP A 42 -2.24 0.52 4.42
N CYS A 43 -1.76 1.75 4.46
CA CYS A 43 -0.84 2.27 3.45
C CYS A 43 0.37 2.96 4.07
N THR A 44 1.46 2.99 3.31
CA THR A 44 2.63 3.84 3.58
C THR A 44 2.98 4.62 2.32
N ASN A 45 3.05 5.95 2.43
CA ASN A 45 3.35 6.81 1.28
C ASN A 45 4.86 6.91 1.04
N GLY A 46 5.25 7.67 0.00
CA GLY A 46 6.65 7.81 -0.40
C GLY A 46 7.56 8.48 0.63
N ASN A 47 6.96 9.19 1.60
CA ASN A 47 7.62 9.87 2.71
C ASN A 47 7.62 9.02 4.00
N HIS A 48 7.33 7.71 3.89
CA HIS A 48 7.29 6.77 5.01
C HIS A 48 6.23 7.10 6.07
N VAL A 49 5.18 7.85 5.69
CA VAL A 49 4.04 8.13 6.58
C VAL A 49 3.00 7.02 6.42
N GLN A 50 2.59 6.43 7.55
CA GLN A 50 1.53 5.44 7.60
C GLN A 50 0.15 6.10 7.69
N PHE A 51 -0.83 5.54 6.99
CA PHE A 51 -2.21 6.04 6.99
C PHE A 51 -3.20 4.94 6.64
N LYS A 52 -4.48 5.20 6.96
CA LYS A 52 -5.60 4.37 6.55
C LYS A 52 -6.32 4.95 5.37
N CYS A 53 -6.91 4.06 4.59
CA CYS A 53 -7.86 4.41 3.56
C CYS A 53 -9.07 3.49 3.64
N LYS A 54 -10.27 3.99 3.34
CA LYS A 54 -11.39 3.08 3.04
C LYS A 54 -11.10 2.35 1.74
N ILE A 55 -11.36 1.05 1.66
CA ILE A 55 -11.09 0.32 0.39
C ILE A 55 -11.99 0.85 -0.71
N THR A 56 -13.22 1.24 -0.35
CA THR A 56 -14.15 1.93 -1.24
C THR A 56 -13.67 3.29 -1.76
N SER A 57 -12.66 3.90 -1.14
CA SER A 57 -11.96 5.10 -1.64
C SER A 57 -10.56 4.81 -2.20
N CYS A 58 -10.15 3.53 -2.25
CA CYS A 58 -8.92 3.10 -2.90
C CYS A 58 -9.14 2.86 -4.39
N HIS A 59 -8.14 3.20 -5.19
CA HIS A 59 -8.22 3.07 -6.63
C HIS A 59 -6.88 2.74 -7.26
N GLY A 60 -6.92 2.04 -8.40
CA GLY A 60 -5.78 1.90 -9.30
C GLY A 60 -5.61 3.14 -10.21
N GLY A 61 -4.56 3.16 -11.02
CA GLY A 61 -4.33 4.25 -11.98
C GLY A 61 -3.43 5.37 -11.44
N GLY A 62 -3.73 6.60 -11.83
CA GLY A 62 -2.95 7.80 -11.56
C GLY A 62 -3.60 8.78 -10.57
N PRO A 63 -2.88 9.83 -10.14
CA PRO A 63 -3.32 10.77 -9.10
C PRO A 63 -4.65 11.49 -9.39
N LYS A 64 -5.04 11.59 -10.67
CA LYS A 64 -6.26 12.28 -11.10
C LYS A 64 -7.48 11.36 -11.21
N ASP A 65 -7.27 10.04 -11.09
CA ASP A 65 -8.34 9.05 -11.17
C ASP A 65 -9.12 8.96 -9.85
N THR A 66 -10.15 8.11 -9.81
CA THR A 66 -10.99 7.93 -8.63
C THR A 66 -11.34 6.45 -8.46
N ALA A 67 -11.77 6.05 -7.26
CA ALA A 67 -12.27 4.69 -7.01
C ALA A 67 -13.46 4.28 -7.89
N LYS A 68 -14.24 5.25 -8.40
CA LYS A 68 -15.35 4.98 -9.32
C LYS A 68 -14.87 4.63 -10.73
N THR A 69 -13.80 5.27 -11.21
CA THR A 69 -13.31 5.09 -12.58
C THR A 69 -12.27 3.98 -12.69
N HIS A 70 -11.48 3.78 -11.64
CA HIS A 70 -10.41 2.78 -11.59
C HIS A 70 -10.46 2.02 -10.25
N PRO A 71 -11.52 1.22 -10.01
CA PRO A 71 -11.71 0.56 -8.72
C PRO A 71 -10.53 -0.35 -8.36
N MET A 72 -10.22 -0.45 -7.07
CA MET A 72 -9.13 -1.29 -6.58
C MET A 72 -9.27 -2.76 -7.00
N SER A 73 -10.49 -3.27 -7.21
CA SER A 73 -10.74 -4.64 -7.72
C SER A 73 -10.14 -4.92 -9.09
N ASP A 74 -9.83 -3.87 -9.86
CA ASP A 74 -9.29 -3.96 -11.21
C ASP A 74 -7.77 -3.72 -11.23
N PHE A 75 -7.22 -3.23 -10.12
CA PHE A 75 -5.78 -3.03 -9.99
C PHE A 75 -5.05 -4.37 -9.90
N ALA A 76 -4.07 -4.55 -10.76
CA ALA A 76 -3.22 -5.73 -10.76
C ALA A 76 -1.79 -5.35 -11.16
N PHE A 77 -0.84 -6.11 -10.63
CA PHE A 77 0.52 -6.13 -11.12
C PHE A 77 0.65 -7.15 -12.24
N THR A 78 1.40 -6.84 -13.28
CA THR A 78 1.63 -7.74 -14.42
C THR A 78 3.09 -8.13 -14.48
N GLY A 79 3.41 -9.22 -15.19
CA GLY A 79 4.82 -9.63 -15.30
C GLY A 79 5.40 -10.23 -14.01
N CYS A 80 4.56 -10.60 -13.04
CA CYS A 80 5.02 -11.12 -11.76
C CYS A 80 5.46 -12.59 -11.88
N THR A 81 6.38 -13.00 -11.01
CA THR A 81 6.84 -14.40 -10.89
C THR A 81 6.58 -14.89 -9.47
N ASP A 82 6.40 -16.19 -9.26
CA ASP A 82 6.33 -16.72 -7.89
C ASP A 82 7.65 -16.44 -7.17
N ALA A 83 7.54 -16.22 -5.86
CA ALA A 83 8.67 -15.93 -5.00
C ALA A 83 8.82 -16.97 -3.89
N ASP A 84 10.06 -17.19 -3.44
CA ASP A 84 10.34 -17.83 -2.16
C ASP A 84 9.99 -16.90 -0.99
N ASP A 85 10.09 -17.40 0.24
CA ASP A 85 9.82 -16.62 1.46
C ASP A 85 10.74 -15.38 1.61
N ASN A 86 11.84 -15.31 0.86
CA ASN A 86 12.76 -14.18 0.87
C ASN A 86 12.46 -13.14 -0.23
N GLY A 87 11.45 -13.39 -1.07
CA GLY A 87 11.08 -12.51 -2.20
C GLY A 87 11.89 -12.76 -3.47
N ASN A 88 12.70 -13.82 -3.52
CA ASN A 88 13.46 -14.17 -4.72
C ASN A 88 12.56 -14.90 -5.69
N SER A 89 12.62 -14.52 -6.97
CA SER A 89 11.93 -15.24 -8.04
C SER A 89 12.37 -16.70 -8.09
N ILE A 90 11.44 -17.64 -7.91
CA ILE A 90 11.69 -19.08 -8.04
C ILE A 90 11.38 -19.62 -9.45
N GLY A 91 11.05 -18.72 -10.37
CA GLY A 91 10.93 -18.99 -11.80
C GLY A 91 9.60 -19.63 -12.19
N HIS A 92 8.80 -18.90 -12.96
CA HIS A 92 7.59 -19.34 -13.64
C HIS A 92 7.26 -18.39 -14.80
N ALA A 93 6.27 -18.76 -15.63
CA ALA A 93 5.69 -17.86 -16.62
C ALA A 93 5.14 -16.58 -15.94
N PRO A 94 5.23 -15.41 -16.60
CA PRO A 94 4.71 -14.16 -16.06
C PRO A 94 3.22 -14.24 -15.70
N LYS A 95 2.86 -13.71 -14.54
CA LYS A 95 1.49 -13.71 -14.00
C LYS A 95 0.96 -12.29 -13.84
N THR A 96 -0.36 -12.18 -13.92
CA THR A 96 -1.11 -11.03 -13.43
C THR A 96 -1.57 -11.33 -12.01
N VAL A 97 -1.27 -10.43 -11.07
CA VAL A 97 -1.49 -10.61 -9.64
C VAL A 97 -2.35 -9.46 -9.10
N TYR A 98 -3.51 -9.80 -8.56
CA TYR A 98 -4.38 -8.89 -7.82
C TYR A 98 -3.88 -8.85 -6.37
N PRO A 99 -3.36 -7.71 -5.89
CA PRO A 99 -2.67 -7.66 -4.62
C PRO A 99 -3.65 -7.72 -3.44
N TYR A 100 -3.34 -8.60 -2.51
CA TYR A 100 -3.83 -8.52 -1.14
C TYR A 100 -2.99 -7.54 -0.33
N SER A 101 -1.66 -7.65 -0.44
CA SER A 101 -0.70 -6.72 0.13
C SER A 101 0.53 -6.60 -0.75
N PHE A 102 1.27 -5.51 -0.59
CA PHE A 102 2.62 -5.42 -1.13
C PHE A 102 3.53 -4.58 -0.24
N GLN A 103 4.83 -4.79 -0.43
CA GLN A 103 5.88 -3.98 0.15
C GLN A 103 6.96 -3.69 -0.91
N VAL A 104 7.43 -2.45 -0.93
CA VAL A 104 8.56 -2.01 -1.73
C VAL A 104 9.80 -1.93 -0.84
N ASN A 105 10.83 -2.66 -1.21
CA ASN A 105 12.19 -2.42 -0.71
C ASN A 105 12.97 -1.67 -1.78
N ARG A 106 13.25 -0.39 -1.52
CA ARG A 106 13.93 0.49 -2.47
C ARG A 106 15.42 0.17 -2.60
N ASP A 107 16.05 -0.31 -1.54
CA ASP A 107 17.51 -0.53 -1.49
C ASP A 107 17.95 -1.68 -2.41
N ILE A 108 17.08 -2.68 -2.56
CA ILE A 108 17.31 -3.84 -3.43
C ILE A 108 16.34 -3.88 -4.63
N HIS A 109 15.66 -2.75 -4.92
CA HIS A 109 14.70 -2.61 -6.01
C HIS A 109 13.66 -3.74 -6.09
N ARG A 110 13.09 -4.11 -4.94
CA ARG A 110 12.14 -5.22 -4.82
C ARG A 110 10.72 -4.76 -4.57
N LEU A 111 9.77 -5.41 -5.25
CA LEU A 111 8.34 -5.32 -5.00
C LEU A 111 7.82 -6.72 -4.67
N ASP A 112 7.65 -6.97 -3.37
CA ASP A 112 7.05 -8.17 -2.81
C ASP A 112 5.54 -8.01 -2.79
N VAL A 113 4.81 -8.95 -3.39
CA VAL A 113 3.36 -8.92 -3.48
C VAL A 113 2.80 -10.22 -2.95
N TYR A 114 1.91 -10.13 -1.97
CA TYR A 114 1.01 -11.23 -1.65
C TYR A 114 -0.31 -10.99 -2.36
N GLY A 115 -0.80 -11.96 -3.11
CA GLY A 115 -2.02 -11.76 -3.89
C GLY A 115 -2.56 -13.02 -4.54
N TYR A 116 -3.44 -12.81 -5.51
CA TYR A 116 -4.17 -13.86 -6.20
C TYR A 116 -4.07 -13.68 -7.71
N THR A 117 -4.02 -14.78 -8.46
CA THR A 117 -4.02 -14.77 -9.93
C THR A 117 -5.44 -14.70 -10.52
N ALA A 118 -6.45 -15.08 -9.74
CA ALA A 118 -7.85 -14.91 -10.10
C ALA A 118 -8.37 -13.57 -9.57
N LYS A 119 -9.05 -12.81 -10.44
CA LYS A 119 -9.69 -11.54 -10.08
C LYS A 119 -10.81 -11.76 -9.06
N ASN A 120 -11.01 -10.80 -8.15
CA ASN A 120 -12.06 -10.81 -7.11
C ASN A 120 -11.95 -12.00 -6.14
N THR A 121 -10.77 -12.59 -6.03
CA THR A 121 -10.50 -13.67 -5.07
C THR A 121 -10.35 -13.07 -3.68
N LYS A 122 -11.48 -12.90 -2.98
CA LYS A 122 -11.51 -12.76 -1.52
C LYS A 122 -11.69 -14.17 -0.94
N SER A 123 -10.70 -15.04 -1.15
CA SER A 123 -10.86 -16.48 -0.96
C SER A 123 -10.56 -16.92 0.47
N THR A 124 -11.10 -18.09 0.83
CA THR A 124 -10.66 -18.92 1.96
C THR A 124 -9.22 -19.43 1.81
N ASN A 125 -8.62 -19.29 0.63
CA ASN A 125 -7.24 -19.67 0.38
C ASN A 125 -6.29 -18.52 0.75
N PRO A 126 -5.14 -18.81 1.38
CA PRO A 126 -4.14 -17.80 1.66
C PRO A 126 -3.56 -17.21 0.36
N PRO A 127 -3.17 -15.92 0.34
CA PRO A 127 -2.52 -15.31 -0.81
C PRO A 127 -1.14 -15.93 -1.04
N SER A 128 -0.76 -16.10 -2.31
CA SER A 128 0.59 -16.54 -2.70
C SER A 128 1.55 -15.35 -2.77
N HIS A 129 2.85 -15.63 -2.60
CA HIS A 129 3.92 -14.63 -2.70
C HIS A 129 4.48 -14.54 -4.12
N TYR A 130 4.61 -13.32 -4.61
CA TYR A 130 5.12 -12.99 -5.93
C TYR A 130 6.16 -11.88 -5.86
N ASN A 131 7.14 -11.95 -6.77
CA ASN A 131 8.04 -10.86 -7.10
C ASN A 131 7.49 -10.13 -8.34
N CYS A 132 7.29 -8.81 -8.22
CA CYS A 132 6.66 -7.97 -9.25
C CYS A 132 7.52 -6.74 -9.64
N ASN A 133 8.85 -6.84 -9.55
CA ASN A 133 9.80 -5.71 -9.62
C ASN A 133 9.64 -4.73 -10.80
N HIS A 134 9.10 -5.18 -11.94
CA HIS A 134 8.90 -4.33 -13.12
C HIS A 134 7.70 -3.37 -13.03
N ASN A 135 6.94 -3.39 -11.93
CA ASN A 135 5.74 -2.58 -11.77
C ASN A 135 6.00 -1.29 -10.98
N THR A 136 5.66 -0.15 -11.57
CA THR A 136 5.74 1.18 -10.93
C THR A 136 4.39 1.73 -10.49
N ALA A 137 3.28 1.20 -11.02
CA ALA A 137 1.93 1.61 -10.63
C ALA A 137 1.66 1.29 -9.16
N ARG A 138 0.92 2.15 -8.45
CA ARG A 138 0.57 1.95 -7.04
C ARG A 138 -0.88 2.38 -6.82
N PRO A 139 -1.58 1.76 -5.85
CA PRO A 139 -2.87 2.23 -5.42
C PRO A 139 -2.81 3.65 -4.85
N TRP A 140 -3.92 4.34 -5.00
CA TRP A 140 -4.17 5.66 -4.43
C TRP A 140 -5.35 5.58 -3.48
N CYS A 141 -5.27 6.36 -2.42
CA CYS A 141 -6.36 6.64 -1.51
C CYS A 141 -6.93 8.01 -1.83
N ASP A 142 -8.22 8.08 -2.17
CA ASP A 142 -8.88 9.36 -2.44
C ASP A 142 -9.12 10.18 -1.17
N ARG A 143 -9.31 9.51 -0.03
CA ARG A 143 -9.68 10.11 1.26
C ARG A 143 -9.00 9.39 2.41
N CYS A 144 -7.90 9.95 2.91
CA CYS A 144 -7.14 9.36 4.00
C CYS A 144 -7.79 9.63 5.36
N ASP A 145 -7.73 8.63 6.24
CA ASP A 145 -7.97 8.80 7.66
C ASP A 145 -6.61 8.87 8.38
N PRO A 146 -6.25 9.99 9.05
CA PRO A 146 -4.99 10.11 9.76
C PRO A 146 -4.96 9.17 10.96
N GLY A 147 -3.87 8.43 11.10
CA GLY A 147 -3.54 7.77 12.36
C GLY A 147 -3.56 6.26 12.31
N TYR A 148 -2.35 5.71 12.22
CA TYR A 148 -1.89 4.79 13.24
C TYR A 148 -0.58 5.34 13.81
N SER A 149 -0.52 5.40 15.13
CA SER A 149 0.68 5.51 15.97
C SER A 149 0.75 4.26 16.82
#